data_AF-A0A6V7RPL9-F1
#
_entry.id   AF-A0A6V7RPL9-F1
#
_cell.length_a   1.000
_cell.length_b   1.000
_cell.length_c   1.000
_cell.angle_alpha   90.00
_cell.angle_beta   90.00
_cell.angle_gamma   90.00
#
_symmetry.space_group_name_H-M   'P 1'
#
loop_
_entity.id
_entity.type
_entity.pdbx_description
1 polymer ?
#
loop_
_entity_poly.entity_id
_entity_poly.type
_entity_poly.pdbx_seq_one_letter_code
_entity_poly.pdbx_strand_id
1 'polypeptide(L)'
;MMLPYFIYGIAIFLIFNFDNLSMFKEHLISLIYGGSSLQGPYGIFWFITVLLLTQLLFGIISMFNRGIQIVVIGLLFVLGHWSYIIAFDWPWNANVVMIALTYYSLGYYLKPLIKKYYDSLIVTLVSLLLIIITIYLNETGYLNFYLNLKMSSYNNVMLDLIIPLLFFMPIIYISNFITKFPIKEILKVIGRYSIVIMYLHLPVNIFFRNVLGYDVTVFEFTAFGVLIPVIFGYLFSLTKTTRLLFLSAK
;
A
#
# COMPACT_ATOMS: atom_id res chain seq x y z
N MET A 1 -10.34 4.08 -9.07
CA MET A 1 -9.91 3.45 -7.79
C MET A 1 -11.08 2.76 -7.08
N MET A 2 -12.20 3.44 -6.85
CA MET A 2 -13.33 2.85 -6.10
C MET A 2 -14.13 1.78 -6.87
N LEU A 3 -14.26 1.87 -8.19
CA LEU A 3 -14.97 0.84 -8.95
C LEU A 3 -14.31 -0.55 -8.80
N PRO A 4 -12.99 -0.72 -9.08
CA PRO A 4 -12.30 -1.98 -8.85
C PRO A 4 -12.37 -2.43 -7.39
N TYR A 5 -12.30 -1.50 -6.44
CA TYR A 5 -12.47 -1.82 -5.01
C TYR A 5 -13.77 -2.60 -4.76
N PHE A 6 -14.92 -2.10 -5.21
CA PHE A 6 -16.18 -2.80 -5.00
C PHE A 6 -16.27 -4.09 -5.83
N ILE A 7 -15.83 -4.05 -7.09
CA ILE A 7 -15.91 -5.21 -7.99
C ILE A 7 -15.03 -6.37 -7.48
N TYR A 8 -13.78 -6.12 -7.10
CA TYR A 8 -12.92 -7.15 -6.49
C TYR A 8 -13.48 -7.63 -5.15
N GLY A 9 -13.98 -6.71 -4.31
CA GLY A 9 -14.56 -7.05 -3.02
C GLY A 9 -15.74 -8.01 -3.14
N ILE A 10 -16.62 -7.79 -4.13
CA ILE A 10 -17.75 -8.67 -4.42
C ILE A 10 -17.28 -9.98 -5.06
N ALA A 11 -16.38 -9.92 -6.06
CA ALA A 11 -15.91 -11.11 -6.77
C ALA A 11 -15.18 -12.10 -5.84
N ILE A 12 -14.29 -11.59 -4.97
CA ILE A 12 -13.57 -12.41 -3.99
C ILE A 12 -14.57 -13.04 -3.00
N PHE A 13 -15.59 -12.29 -2.56
CA PHE A 13 -16.62 -12.84 -1.67
C PHE A 13 -17.35 -14.01 -2.28
N LEU A 14 -17.80 -13.86 -3.53
CA LEU A 14 -18.51 -14.91 -4.25
C LEU A 14 -17.64 -16.16 -4.44
N ILE A 15 -16.33 -16.01 -4.66
CA ILE A 15 -15.40 -17.13 -4.81
C ILE A 15 -15.22 -17.89 -3.48
N PHE A 16 -15.02 -17.17 -2.37
CA PHE A 16 -14.76 -17.78 -1.07
C PHE A 16 -16.01 -18.26 -0.33
N ASN A 17 -17.20 -17.80 -0.71
CA ASN A 17 -18.47 -18.11 -0.04
C ASN A 17 -19.52 -18.61 -1.04
N PHE A 18 -19.09 -19.28 -2.11
CA PHE A 18 -19.99 -19.75 -3.17
C PHE A 18 -21.14 -20.63 -2.62
N ASP A 19 -20.84 -21.44 -1.60
CA ASP A 19 -21.80 -22.37 -1.00
C ASP A 19 -22.77 -21.71 -0.01
N ASN A 20 -22.46 -20.51 0.50
CA ASN A 20 -23.30 -19.82 1.49
C ASN A 20 -23.20 -18.29 1.39
N LEU A 21 -24.23 -17.67 0.83
CA LEU A 21 -24.32 -16.23 0.62
C LEU A 21 -25.03 -15.48 1.75
N SER A 22 -25.32 -16.11 2.90
CA SER A 22 -26.04 -15.47 4.01
C SER A 22 -25.34 -14.19 4.51
N MET A 23 -24.01 -14.17 4.48
CA MET A 23 -23.16 -13.07 4.95
C MET A 23 -22.97 -11.95 3.91
N PHE A 24 -23.58 -12.05 2.73
CA PHE A 24 -23.32 -11.11 1.63
C PHE A 24 -23.67 -9.65 2.00
N LYS A 25 -24.79 -9.45 2.70
CA LYS A 25 -25.21 -8.11 3.14
C LYS A 25 -24.22 -7.50 4.13
N GLU A 26 -23.75 -8.29 5.10
CA GLU A 26 -22.77 -7.85 6.09
C GLU A 26 -21.44 -7.52 5.42
N HIS A 27 -21.02 -8.34 4.45
CA HIS A 27 -19.83 -8.06 3.65
C HIS A 27 -19.93 -6.76 2.85
N LEU A 28 -21.08 -6.46 2.24
CA LEU A 28 -21.31 -5.18 1.57
C LEU A 28 -21.21 -4.00 2.54
N ILE A 29 -21.74 -4.14 3.75
CA ILE A 29 -21.61 -3.13 4.80
C ILE A 29 -20.14 -2.95 5.19
N SER A 30 -19.38 -4.03 5.36
CA SER A 30 -17.93 -3.98 5.63
C SER A 30 -17.14 -3.36 4.49
N LEU A 31 -17.52 -3.57 3.23
CA LEU A 31 -16.92 -2.87 2.08
C LEU A 31 -17.24 -1.37 2.07
N ILE A 32 -18.43 -0.98 2.52
CA ILE A 32 -18.79 0.44 2.65
C ILE A 32 -18.05 1.07 3.82
N TYR A 33 -17.95 0.37 4.96
CA TYR A 33 -17.24 0.86 6.14
C TYR A 33 -15.71 0.88 5.93
N GLY A 34 -15.17 -0.10 5.21
CA GLY A 34 -13.78 -0.20 4.79
C GLY A 34 -12.77 -0.26 5.94
N GLY A 35 -11.53 0.17 5.66
CA GLY A 35 -10.49 0.28 6.69
C GLY A 35 -10.08 -1.06 7.32
N SER A 36 -9.92 -1.05 8.64
CA SER A 36 -9.42 -2.17 9.46
C SER A 36 -10.40 -3.36 9.54
N SER A 37 -11.69 -3.10 9.26
CA SER A 37 -12.75 -4.12 9.24
C SER A 37 -12.54 -5.19 8.16
N LEU A 38 -11.82 -4.86 7.09
CA LEU A 38 -11.54 -5.77 5.98
C LEU A 38 -10.29 -6.61 6.29
N GLN A 39 -10.53 -7.85 6.71
CA GLN A 39 -9.49 -8.81 7.09
C GLN A 39 -9.41 -10.00 6.12
N GLY A 40 -8.48 -10.92 6.38
CA GLY A 40 -8.30 -12.13 5.55
C GLY A 40 -8.00 -11.77 4.08
N PRO A 41 -8.73 -12.34 3.09
CA PRO A 41 -8.55 -12.05 1.66
C PRO A 41 -8.63 -10.55 1.30
N TYR A 42 -9.35 -9.76 2.10
CA TYR A 42 -9.56 -8.33 1.85
C TYR A 42 -8.54 -7.44 2.58
N GLY A 43 -7.55 -8.04 3.24
CA GLY A 43 -6.64 -7.36 4.16
C GLY A 43 -5.83 -6.19 3.58
N ILE A 44 -5.83 -6.01 2.27
CA ILE A 44 -5.10 -4.96 1.52
C ILE A 44 -6.01 -3.81 1.07
N PHE A 45 -7.33 -3.96 1.22
CA PHE A 45 -8.32 -3.03 0.67
C PHE A 45 -8.29 -1.68 1.39
N TRP A 46 -7.90 -1.66 2.67
CA TRP A 46 -7.73 -0.44 3.48
C TRP A 46 -6.82 0.60 2.80
N PHE A 47 -5.81 0.15 2.05
CA PHE A 47 -4.87 1.04 1.39
C PHE A 47 -5.57 1.94 0.36
N ILE A 48 -6.58 1.43 -0.34
CA ILE A 48 -7.26 2.17 -1.42
C ILE A 48 -8.14 3.28 -0.87
N THR A 49 -8.83 3.04 0.25
CA THR A 49 -9.65 4.07 0.89
C THR A 49 -8.76 5.16 1.50
N VAL A 50 -7.67 4.78 2.17
CA VAL A 50 -6.69 5.74 2.69
C VAL A 50 -6.05 6.55 1.56
N LEU A 51 -5.60 5.91 0.48
CA LEU A 51 -4.99 6.60 -0.66
C LEU A 51 -5.94 7.62 -1.28
N LEU A 52 -7.21 7.26 -1.49
CA LEU A 52 -8.23 8.18 -2.00
C LEU A 52 -8.36 9.41 -1.10
N LEU A 53 -8.56 9.20 0.20
CA LEU A 53 -8.73 10.28 1.17
C LEU A 53 -7.47 11.16 1.25
N THR A 54 -6.28 10.56 1.26
CA THR A 54 -5.01 11.28 1.23
C THR A 54 -4.88 12.15 -0.01
N GLN A 55 -5.24 11.64 -1.19
CA GLN A 55 -5.18 12.41 -2.44
C GLN A 55 -6.16 13.59 -2.45
N LEU A 56 -7.39 13.38 -1.98
CA LEU A 56 -8.41 14.43 -1.88
C LEU A 56 -7.98 15.52 -0.89
N LEU A 57 -7.55 15.12 0.31
CA LEU A 57 -7.11 16.04 1.35
C LEU A 57 -5.86 16.81 0.93
N PHE A 58 -4.87 16.13 0.34
CA PHE A 58 -3.68 16.79 -0.19
C PHE A 58 -4.04 17.76 -1.32
N GLY A 59 -4.97 17.39 -2.21
CA GLY A 59 -5.48 18.28 -3.26
C GLY A 59 -6.03 19.58 -2.68
N ILE A 60 -6.84 19.50 -1.62
CA ILE A 60 -7.38 20.67 -0.91
C ILE A 60 -6.25 21.48 -0.26
N ILE A 61 -5.35 20.83 0.47
CA ILE A 61 -4.23 21.49 1.17
C ILE A 61 -3.29 22.18 0.16
N SER A 62 -3.12 21.61 -1.02
CA SER A 62 -2.22 22.14 -2.06
C SER A 62 -2.67 23.49 -2.62
N MET A 63 -3.92 23.91 -2.39
CA MET A 63 -4.43 25.23 -2.78
C MET A 63 -3.92 26.37 -1.88
N PHE A 64 -3.43 26.07 -0.68
CA PHE A 64 -2.88 27.06 0.24
C PHE A 64 -1.40 27.35 -0.05
N ASN A 65 -0.84 28.38 0.58
CA ASN A 65 0.59 28.66 0.46
C ASN A 65 1.44 27.57 1.13
N ARG A 66 2.73 27.51 0.76
CA ARG A 66 3.65 26.46 1.21
C ARG A 66 3.81 26.39 2.74
N GLY A 67 3.77 27.53 3.42
CA GLY A 67 3.88 27.58 4.89
C GLY A 67 2.69 26.91 5.58
N ILE A 68 1.47 27.26 5.15
CA ILE A 68 0.23 26.66 5.67
C ILE A 68 0.21 25.16 5.38
N GLN A 69 0.61 24.74 4.17
CA GLN A 69 0.70 23.33 3.83
C GLN A 69 1.57 22.55 4.83
N ILE A 70 2.78 23.03 5.11
CA ILE A 70 3.73 22.37 6.01
C ILE A 70 3.17 22.34 7.44
N VAL A 71 2.58 23.45 7.91
CA VAL A 71 2.00 23.52 9.26
C VAL A 71 0.83 22.55 9.41
N VAL A 72 -0.11 22.54 8.47
CA VAL A 72 -1.29 21.65 8.53
C VAL A 72 -0.87 20.18 8.46
N ILE A 73 0.04 19.82 7.55
CA ILE A 73 0.52 18.44 7.42
C ILE A 73 1.28 18.01 8.68
N GLY A 74 2.13 18.89 9.24
CA GLY A 74 2.85 18.63 10.48
C GLY A 74 1.93 18.44 11.68
N LEU A 75 0.89 19.28 11.81
CA LEU A 75 -0.12 19.15 12.86
C LEU A 75 -0.90 17.83 12.73
N LEU A 76 -1.35 17.48 11.52
CA LEU A 76 -2.03 16.21 11.28
C LEU A 76 -1.13 15.02 11.59
N PHE A 77 0.15 15.07 11.21
CA PHE A 77 1.10 14.01 11.54
C PHE A 77 1.19 13.78 13.05
N VAL A 78 1.33 14.83 13.85
CA VAL A 78 1.38 14.72 15.32
C VAL A 78 0.05 14.23 15.89
N LEU A 79 -1.08 14.77 15.41
CA LEU A 79 -2.42 14.34 15.86
C LEU A 79 -2.70 12.87 15.54
N GLY A 80 -2.19 12.36 14.41
CA GLY A 80 -2.29 10.96 14.04
C GLY A 80 -1.62 10.01 15.02
N HIS A 81 -0.67 10.50 15.85
CA HIS A 81 -0.01 9.74 16.91
C HIS A 81 -0.71 9.81 18.26
N TRP A 82 -1.82 10.53 18.35
CA TRP A 82 -2.55 10.62 19.60
C TRP A 82 -3.33 9.32 19.88
N SER A 83 -3.16 8.77 21.09
CA SER A 83 -3.76 7.48 21.48
C SER A 83 -5.27 7.42 21.30
N TYR A 84 -6.00 8.52 21.55
CA TYR A 84 -7.46 8.58 21.32
C TYR A 84 -7.83 8.48 19.84
N ILE A 85 -7.03 9.06 18.94
CA ILE A 85 -7.23 8.98 17.48
C ILE A 85 -6.94 7.56 16.99
N ILE A 86 -5.90 6.92 17.55
CA ILE A 86 -5.50 5.55 17.23
C ILE A 86 -6.53 4.52 17.71
N ALA A 87 -7.04 4.69 18.94
CA ALA A 87 -7.90 3.69 19.59
C ALA A 87 -9.31 3.60 18.99
N PHE A 88 -9.75 4.65 18.30
CA PHE A 88 -11.05 4.66 17.63
C PHE A 88 -10.95 3.96 16.26
N ASP A 89 -11.92 3.11 15.93
CA ASP A 89 -12.01 2.52 14.58
C ASP A 89 -12.70 3.53 13.65
N TRP A 90 -11.90 4.16 12.78
CA TRP A 90 -12.41 5.16 11.84
C TRP A 90 -12.88 4.47 10.57
N PRO A 91 -14.06 4.85 10.04
CA PRO A 91 -14.46 4.44 8.70
C PRO A 91 -13.33 4.74 7.70
N TRP A 92 -13.08 3.81 6.80
CA TRP A 92 -12.03 3.89 5.77
C TRP A 92 -10.59 4.04 6.29
N ASN A 93 -10.34 3.80 7.59
CA ASN A 93 -9.09 4.14 8.27
C ASN A 93 -8.74 5.63 8.11
N ALA A 94 -9.73 6.52 8.24
CA ALA A 94 -9.53 7.95 8.06
C ALA A 94 -8.52 8.57 9.03
N ASN A 95 -8.31 8.01 10.23
CA ASN A 95 -7.22 8.41 11.12
C ASN A 95 -5.84 8.21 10.48
N VAL A 96 -5.63 7.10 9.78
CA VAL A 96 -4.34 6.77 9.14
C VAL A 96 -3.97 7.77 8.05
N VAL A 97 -4.97 8.43 7.44
CA VAL A 97 -4.77 9.51 6.46
C VAL A 97 -3.92 10.62 7.02
N MET A 98 -4.01 10.91 8.33
CA MET A 98 -3.23 11.96 8.99
C MET A 98 -1.72 11.71 8.88
N ILE A 99 -1.29 10.44 8.95
CA ILE A 99 0.11 10.03 8.79
C ILE A 99 0.45 9.83 7.32
N ALA A 100 -0.42 9.15 6.56
CA ALA A 100 -0.19 8.88 5.15
C ALA A 100 -0.03 10.16 4.31
N LEU A 101 -0.72 11.24 4.68
CA LEU A 101 -0.59 12.56 4.09
C LEU A 101 0.84 13.10 4.16
N THR A 102 1.54 12.86 5.26
CA THR A 102 2.95 13.26 5.40
C THR A 102 3.80 12.54 4.38
N TYR A 103 3.72 11.20 4.28
CA TYR A 103 4.52 10.45 3.30
C TYR A 103 4.17 10.81 1.86
N TYR A 104 2.88 10.99 1.57
CA TYR A 104 2.42 11.41 0.24
C TYR A 104 2.97 12.79 -0.15
N SER A 105 2.89 13.75 0.77
CA SER A 105 3.38 15.11 0.54
C SER A 105 4.90 15.18 0.40
N LEU A 106 5.65 14.35 1.15
CA LEU A 106 7.10 14.26 1.03
C LEU A 106 7.50 13.79 -0.37
N GLY A 107 6.80 12.81 -0.94
CA GLY A 107 7.04 12.40 -2.33
C GLY A 107 6.82 13.54 -3.33
N TYR A 108 5.82 14.40 -3.11
CA TYR A 108 5.57 15.57 -3.93
C TYR A 108 6.63 16.67 -3.74
N TYR A 109 6.95 17.02 -2.50
CA TYR A 109 7.87 18.10 -2.16
C TYR A 109 9.34 17.77 -2.43
N LEU A 110 9.75 16.53 -2.23
CA LEU A 110 11.14 16.08 -2.43
C LEU A 110 11.42 15.65 -3.88
N LYS A 111 10.44 15.75 -4.79
CA LYS A 111 10.61 15.41 -6.22
C LYS A 111 11.86 16.04 -6.87
N PRO A 112 12.22 17.32 -6.63
CA PRO A 112 13.46 17.88 -7.18
C PRO A 112 14.73 17.21 -6.64
N LEU A 113 14.76 16.87 -5.35
CA LEU A 113 15.89 16.17 -4.73
C LEU A 113 16.00 14.75 -5.26
N ILE A 114 14.88 14.04 -5.37
CA ILE A 114 14.82 12.71 -5.97
C ILE A 114 15.41 12.75 -7.39
N LYS A 115 14.97 13.70 -8.23
CA LYS A 115 15.49 13.84 -9.59
C LYS A 115 16.98 14.16 -9.63
N LYS A 116 17.51 14.88 -8.64
CA LYS A 116 18.93 15.24 -8.55
C LYS A 116 19.81 14.06 -8.13
N TYR A 117 19.31 13.17 -7.26
CA TYR A 117 20.11 12.13 -6.63
C TYR A 117 19.70 10.69 -7.00
N TYR A 118 18.77 10.50 -7.95
CA TYR A 118 18.20 9.19 -8.31
C TYR A 118 19.24 8.11 -8.69
N ASP A 119 20.42 8.50 -9.16
CA ASP A 119 21.53 7.62 -9.55
C ASP A 119 22.76 7.77 -8.62
N SER A 120 22.61 8.47 -7.50
CA SER A 120 23.69 8.68 -6.54
C SER A 120 23.95 7.42 -5.70
N LEU A 121 25.07 6.76 -5.97
CA LEU A 121 25.52 5.60 -5.20
C LEU A 121 25.84 5.99 -3.75
N ILE A 122 26.46 7.15 -3.52
CA ILE A 122 26.85 7.59 -2.17
C ILE A 122 25.62 7.77 -1.27
N VAL A 123 24.60 8.49 -1.74
CA VAL A 123 23.36 8.69 -0.98
C VAL A 123 22.69 7.35 -0.70
N THR A 124 22.67 6.46 -1.69
CA THR A 124 22.12 5.11 -1.54
C THR A 124 22.85 4.29 -0.48
N LEU A 125 24.19 4.29 -0.50
CA LEU A 125 25.00 3.55 0.47
C LEU A 125 24.86 4.11 1.89
N VAL A 126 24.78 5.44 2.05
CA VAL A 126 24.52 6.07 3.34
C VAL A 126 23.12 5.67 3.85
N SER A 127 22.09 5.75 3.01
CA SER A 127 20.74 5.31 3.37
C SER A 127 20.69 3.82 3.74
N LEU A 128 21.36 2.94 2.98
CA LEU A 128 21.47 1.52 3.28
C LEU A 128 22.17 1.25 4.61
N LEU A 129 23.28 1.94 4.88
CA LEU A 129 24.00 1.83 6.14
C LEU A 129 23.10 2.20 7.32
N LEU A 130 22.35 3.31 7.20
CA LEU A 130 21.40 3.72 8.24
C LEU A 130 20.27 2.70 8.43
N ILE A 131 19.72 2.12 7.34
CA ILE A 131 18.74 1.03 7.43
C ILE A 131 19.31 -0.16 8.21
N ILE A 132 20.53 -0.59 7.88
CA ILE A 132 21.18 -1.73 8.55
C ILE A 132 21.37 -1.44 10.04
N ILE A 133 21.83 -0.23 10.39
CA ILE A 133 21.99 0.20 11.79
C ILE A 133 20.64 0.19 12.51
N THR A 134 19.59 0.76 11.91
CA THR A 134 18.24 0.78 12.50
C THR A 134 17.70 -0.62 12.74
N ILE A 135 17.83 -1.53 11.76
CA ILE A 135 17.41 -2.93 11.91
C ILE A 135 18.20 -3.60 13.03
N TYR A 136 19.54 -3.48 13.03
CA TYR A 136 20.39 -4.06 14.06
C TYR A 136 20.02 -3.58 15.47
N LEU A 137 19.82 -2.28 15.66
CA LEU A 137 19.42 -1.71 16.94
C LEU A 137 18.02 -2.17 17.37
N ASN A 138 17.10 -2.36 16.41
CA ASN A 138 15.76 -2.86 16.71
C ASN A 138 15.78 -4.33 17.15
N GLU A 139 16.52 -5.18 16.45
CA GLU A 139 16.65 -6.61 16.77
C GLU A 139 17.39 -6.86 18.10
N THR A 140 18.35 -5.99 18.44
CA THR A 140 19.10 -6.08 19.71
C THR A 140 18.37 -5.42 20.89
N GLY A 141 17.20 -4.82 20.66
CA GLY A 141 16.38 -4.18 21.70
C GLY A 141 16.85 -2.79 22.14
N TYR A 142 17.89 -2.23 21.53
CA TYR A 142 18.34 -0.85 21.79
C TYR A 142 17.43 0.20 21.15
N LEU A 143 16.65 -0.19 20.15
CA LEU A 143 15.59 0.61 19.52
C LEU A 143 14.29 -0.20 19.61
N ASN A 144 13.18 0.44 20.01
CA ASN A 144 11.86 -0.17 19.93
C ASN A 144 11.06 0.55 18.85
N PHE A 145 11.21 0.14 17.59
CA PHE A 145 10.51 0.73 16.47
C PHE A 145 9.45 -0.23 15.92
N TYR A 146 8.21 0.24 15.86
CA TYR A 146 7.10 -0.49 15.27
C TYR A 146 6.18 0.48 14.53
N LEU A 147 5.92 0.19 13.26
CA LEU A 147 5.06 1.00 12.39
C LEU A 147 4.15 0.10 11.55
N ASN A 148 2.87 0.08 11.90
CA ASN A 148 1.82 -0.63 11.17
C ASN A 148 0.61 0.29 10.96
N LEU A 149 0.60 0.96 9.80
CA LEU A 149 -0.48 1.87 9.41
C LEU A 149 -1.83 1.17 9.25
N LYS A 150 -1.88 -0.09 8.82
CA LYS A 150 -3.14 -0.83 8.63
C LYS A 150 -3.91 -0.95 9.95
N MET A 151 -3.18 -1.31 11.01
CA MET A 151 -3.73 -1.54 12.34
C MET A 151 -3.69 -0.29 13.22
N SER A 152 -3.38 0.87 12.65
CA SER A 152 -3.14 2.13 13.37
C SER A 152 -2.17 1.99 14.54
N SER A 153 -1.19 1.10 14.45
CA SER A 153 -0.32 0.74 15.56
C SER A 153 1.11 1.17 15.26
N TYR A 154 1.55 2.21 15.94
CA TYR A 154 2.87 2.82 15.80
C TYR A 154 3.25 3.52 17.08
N ASN A 155 4.56 3.55 17.39
CA ASN A 155 5.02 3.84 18.74
C ASN A 155 5.96 5.05 18.85
N ASN A 156 6.42 5.65 17.74
CA ASN A 156 7.43 6.70 17.81
C ASN A 156 7.28 7.77 16.71
N VAL A 157 6.67 8.91 17.06
CA VAL A 157 6.41 10.03 16.14
C VAL A 157 7.60 10.41 15.25
N MET A 158 8.80 10.56 15.82
CA MET A 158 9.98 10.99 15.06
C MET A 158 10.54 9.87 14.17
N LEU A 159 10.58 8.64 14.68
CA LEU A 159 11.11 7.50 13.94
C LEU A 159 10.15 7.09 12.81
N ASP A 160 8.85 7.23 13.02
CA ASP A 160 7.81 7.03 12.03
C ASP A 160 7.98 7.98 10.84
N LEU A 161 8.58 9.16 11.02
CA LEU A 161 8.96 10.04 9.91
C LEU A 161 10.29 9.63 9.26
N ILE A 162 11.33 9.40 10.06
CA ILE A 162 12.70 9.25 9.58
C ILE A 162 12.93 7.91 8.90
N ILE A 163 12.52 6.81 9.53
CA ILE A 163 12.87 5.46 9.08
C ILE A 163 12.30 5.15 7.69
N PRO A 164 11.00 5.42 7.39
CA PRO A 164 10.48 5.19 6.05
C PRO A 164 11.22 5.95 4.95
N LEU A 165 11.73 7.16 5.24
CA LEU A 165 12.48 7.96 4.27
C LEU A 165 13.82 7.34 3.89
N LEU A 166 14.44 6.57 4.79
CA LEU A 166 15.71 5.88 4.50
C LEU A 166 15.56 4.88 3.34
N PHE A 167 14.39 4.27 3.19
CA PHE A 167 14.14 3.26 2.16
C PHE A 167 13.95 3.85 0.75
N PHE A 168 13.71 5.15 0.61
CA PHE A 168 13.40 5.74 -0.69
C PHE A 168 14.58 5.68 -1.66
N MET A 169 15.76 6.12 -1.24
CA MET A 169 16.92 6.22 -2.14
C MET A 169 17.40 4.85 -2.65
N PRO A 170 17.52 3.80 -1.82
CA PRO A 170 17.87 2.46 -2.30
C PRO A 170 16.86 1.91 -3.32
N ILE A 171 15.56 2.08 -3.08
CA ILE A 171 14.51 1.61 -4.01
C ILE A 171 14.62 2.36 -5.36
N ILE A 172 14.81 3.68 -5.33
CA ILE A 172 14.93 4.51 -6.54
C ILE A 172 16.19 4.14 -7.32
N TYR A 173 17.32 3.97 -6.64
CA TYR A 173 18.59 3.59 -7.26
C TYR A 173 18.49 2.22 -7.91
N ILE A 174 17.95 1.20 -7.20
CA ILE A 174 17.74 -0.15 -7.75
C ILE A 174 16.81 -0.08 -8.96
N SER A 175 15.70 0.65 -8.86
CA SER A 175 14.76 0.82 -9.97
C SER A 175 15.43 1.42 -11.20
N ASN A 176 16.25 2.46 -11.01
CA ASN A 176 17.04 3.08 -12.07
C ASN A 176 18.09 2.13 -12.66
N PHE A 177 18.81 1.40 -11.81
CA PHE A 177 19.83 0.43 -12.22
C PHE A 177 19.22 -0.69 -13.08
N ILE A 178 18.06 -1.22 -12.68
CA ILE A 178 17.32 -2.25 -13.41
C ILE A 178 16.96 -1.79 -14.84
N THR A 179 16.73 -0.48 -15.07
CA THR A 179 16.42 0.03 -16.42
C THR A 179 17.53 -0.16 -17.45
N LYS A 180 18.75 -0.49 -17.01
CA LYS A 180 19.89 -0.80 -17.88
C LYS A 180 19.85 -2.23 -18.43
N PHE A 181 19.00 -3.10 -17.90
CA PHE A 181 18.93 -4.52 -18.25
C PHE A 181 17.62 -4.86 -18.97
N PRO A 182 17.59 -5.94 -19.78
CA PRO A 182 16.38 -6.35 -20.51
C PRO A 182 15.22 -6.79 -19.60
N ILE A 183 15.50 -7.20 -18.35
CA ILE A 183 14.48 -7.58 -17.35
C ILE A 183 13.47 -6.46 -17.07
N LYS A 184 13.81 -5.20 -17.36
CA LYS A 184 12.89 -4.06 -17.25
C LYS A 184 11.61 -4.25 -18.07
N GLU A 185 11.68 -4.94 -19.21
CA GLU A 185 10.49 -5.14 -20.06
C GLU A 185 9.49 -6.11 -19.40
N ILE A 186 10.00 -7.15 -18.72
CA ILE A 186 9.18 -8.05 -17.89
C ILE A 186 8.57 -7.27 -16.72
N LEU A 187 9.38 -6.48 -16.02
CA LEU A 187 8.92 -5.67 -14.89
C LEU A 187 7.91 -4.59 -15.29
N LYS A 188 7.98 -4.05 -16.51
CA LYS A 188 6.95 -3.14 -17.06
C LYS A 188 5.62 -3.85 -17.24
N VAL A 189 5.63 -5.10 -17.71
CA VAL A 189 4.39 -5.90 -17.84
C VAL A 189 3.79 -6.16 -16.46
N ILE A 190 4.60 -6.59 -15.49
CA ILE A 190 4.15 -6.81 -14.11
C ILE A 190 3.60 -5.50 -13.51
N GLY A 191 4.34 -4.40 -13.66
CA GLY A 191 3.95 -3.08 -13.15
C GLY A 191 2.65 -2.54 -13.75
N ARG A 192 2.36 -2.83 -15.02
CA ARG A 192 1.09 -2.46 -15.68
C ARG A 192 -0.13 -3.04 -14.94
N TYR A 193 0.01 -4.22 -14.35
CA TYR A 193 -1.06 -4.91 -13.62
C TYR A 193 -0.89 -4.84 -12.09
N SER A 194 -0.08 -3.89 -11.60
CA SER A 194 0.16 -3.68 -10.16
C SER A 194 -1.12 -3.52 -9.33
N ILE A 195 -2.15 -2.88 -9.86
CA ILE A 195 -3.46 -2.77 -9.17
C ILE A 195 -4.13 -4.14 -9.00
N VAL A 196 -4.01 -5.02 -9.99
CA VAL A 196 -4.57 -6.38 -9.95
C VAL A 196 -3.78 -7.23 -8.96
N ILE A 197 -2.45 -7.14 -9.00
CA ILE A 197 -1.56 -7.77 -8.02
C ILE A 197 -1.93 -7.33 -6.60
N MET A 198 -2.08 -6.01 -6.39
CA MET A 198 -2.48 -5.47 -5.10
C MET A 198 -3.78 -6.09 -4.61
N TYR A 199 -4.83 -6.20 -5.46
CA TYR A 199 -6.10 -6.80 -5.06
C TYR A 199 -6.06 -8.32 -4.86
N LEU A 200 -5.27 -9.06 -5.64
CA LEU A 200 -5.38 -10.51 -5.73
C LEU A 200 -4.23 -11.30 -5.08
N HIS A 201 -3.07 -10.70 -4.77
CA HIS A 201 -1.94 -11.46 -4.23
C HIS A 201 -2.28 -12.21 -2.93
N LEU A 202 -3.04 -11.58 -2.03
CA LEU A 202 -3.46 -12.20 -0.76
C LEU A 202 -4.61 -13.21 -0.97
N PRO A 203 -5.71 -12.88 -1.68
CA PRO A 203 -6.75 -13.85 -2.04
C PRO A 203 -6.23 -15.09 -2.74
N VAL A 204 -5.32 -14.96 -3.71
CA VAL A 204 -4.75 -16.11 -4.43
C VAL A 204 -4.04 -17.04 -3.45
N ASN A 205 -3.17 -16.50 -2.60
CA ASN A 205 -2.45 -17.32 -1.63
C ASN A 205 -3.35 -17.98 -0.59
N ILE A 206 -4.38 -17.26 -0.12
CA ILE A 206 -5.37 -17.83 0.80
C ILE A 206 -6.21 -18.91 0.12
N PHE A 207 -6.51 -18.76 -1.17
CA PHE A 207 -7.21 -19.79 -1.95
C PHE A 207 -6.39 -21.08 -2.01
N PHE A 208 -5.09 -21.00 -2.34
CA PHE A 208 -4.22 -22.18 -2.35
C PHE A 208 -4.17 -22.86 -0.97
N ARG A 209 -4.02 -22.10 0.11
CA ARG A 209 -3.93 -22.65 1.46
C ARG A 209 -5.24 -23.26 1.95
N ASN A 210 -6.34 -22.52 1.84
CA ASN A 210 -7.59 -22.87 2.51
C ASN A 210 -8.53 -23.70 1.64
N VAL A 211 -8.53 -23.48 0.32
CA VAL A 211 -9.44 -24.17 -0.60
C VAL A 211 -8.76 -25.40 -1.21
N LEU A 212 -7.50 -25.27 -1.62
CA LEU A 212 -6.75 -26.40 -2.21
C LEU A 212 -5.98 -27.22 -1.16
N GLY A 213 -5.91 -26.77 0.10
CA GLY A 213 -5.14 -27.46 1.15
C GLY A 213 -3.64 -27.50 0.86
N TYR A 214 -3.13 -26.53 0.09
CA TYR A 214 -1.73 -26.48 -0.33
C TYR A 214 -0.90 -25.57 0.57
N ASP A 215 0.14 -26.11 1.19
CA ASP A 215 1.07 -25.34 2.03
C ASP A 215 2.03 -24.51 1.17
N VAL A 216 1.57 -23.31 0.82
CA VAL A 216 2.33 -22.34 0.03
C VAL A 216 3.60 -21.90 0.78
N THR A 217 4.77 -22.23 0.22
CA THR A 217 6.09 -21.77 0.69
C THR A 217 6.29 -20.26 0.47
N VAL A 218 7.35 -19.68 1.03
CA VAL A 218 7.65 -18.24 0.88
C VAL A 218 7.88 -17.84 -0.59
N PHE A 219 8.59 -18.69 -1.35
CA PHE A 219 8.83 -18.45 -2.77
C PHE A 219 7.51 -18.50 -3.57
N GLU A 220 6.71 -19.53 -3.34
CA GLU A 220 5.42 -19.70 -4.01
C GLU A 220 4.44 -18.60 -3.65
N PHE A 221 4.49 -18.10 -2.41
CA PHE A 221 3.64 -17.00 -1.98
C PHE A 221 3.85 -15.78 -2.88
N THR A 222 5.11 -15.48 -3.17
CA THR A 222 5.47 -14.37 -4.05
C THR A 222 5.18 -14.71 -5.51
N ALA A 223 5.56 -15.90 -5.97
CA ALA A 223 5.38 -16.31 -7.36
C ALA A 223 3.90 -16.37 -7.76
N PHE A 224 3.06 -17.08 -7.00
CA PHE A 224 1.61 -17.16 -7.23
C PHE A 224 0.94 -15.82 -7.01
N GLY A 225 1.33 -15.09 -5.96
CA GLY A 225 0.81 -13.76 -5.65
C GLY A 225 1.11 -12.70 -6.72
N VAL A 226 2.06 -12.93 -7.62
CA VAL A 226 2.38 -12.00 -8.73
C VAL A 226 1.95 -12.56 -10.09
N LEU A 227 2.36 -13.78 -10.43
CA LEU A 227 2.14 -14.36 -11.76
C LEU A 227 0.64 -14.56 -12.05
N ILE A 228 -0.11 -15.12 -11.09
CA ILE A 228 -1.54 -15.39 -11.28
C ILE A 228 -2.33 -14.07 -11.44
N PRO A 229 -2.15 -13.04 -10.58
CA PRO A 229 -2.78 -11.75 -10.80
C PRO A 229 -2.37 -11.05 -12.10
N VAL A 230 -1.13 -11.20 -12.57
CA VAL A 230 -0.72 -10.67 -13.88
C VAL A 230 -1.47 -11.35 -15.02
N ILE A 231 -1.63 -12.68 -14.96
CA ILE A 231 -2.43 -13.43 -15.94
C ILE A 231 -3.89 -12.95 -15.92
N PHE A 232 -4.50 -12.84 -14.74
CA PHE A 232 -5.86 -12.28 -14.62
C PHE A 232 -5.95 -10.85 -15.14
N GLY A 233 -4.98 -10.00 -14.83
CA GLY A 233 -4.93 -8.64 -15.34
C GLY A 233 -4.87 -8.59 -16.86
N TYR A 234 -4.08 -9.46 -17.48
CA TYR A 234 -4.05 -9.63 -18.94
C TYR A 234 -5.42 -10.07 -19.47
N LEU A 235 -6.03 -11.11 -18.90
CA LEU A 235 -7.36 -11.58 -19.29
C LEU A 235 -8.42 -10.48 -19.17
N PHE A 236 -8.40 -9.71 -18.07
CA PHE A 236 -9.31 -8.58 -17.89
C PHE A 236 -9.10 -7.48 -18.92
N SER A 237 -7.91 -7.35 -19.51
CA SER A 237 -7.64 -6.35 -20.55
C SER A 237 -8.18 -6.72 -21.93
N LEU A 238 -8.55 -7.99 -22.15
CA LEU A 238 -9.03 -8.50 -23.45
C LEU A 238 -10.43 -8.01 -23.82
N THR A 239 -11.31 -7.76 -22.83
CA THR A 239 -12.67 -7.30 -23.09
C THR A 239 -12.91 -5.89 -22.53
N LYS A 240 -13.74 -5.10 -23.22
CA LYS A 240 -14.08 -3.74 -22.79
C LYS A 240 -14.72 -3.72 -21.39
N THR A 241 -15.59 -4.68 -21.11
CA THR A 241 -16.33 -4.77 -19.84
C THR A 241 -15.39 -5.07 -18.68
N THR A 242 -14.57 -6.13 -18.78
CA THR A 242 -13.63 -6.48 -17.70
C THR A 242 -12.57 -5.41 -17.51
N ARG A 243 -12.14 -4.74 -18.58
CA ARG A 243 -11.18 -3.64 -18.52
C ARG A 243 -11.75 -2.45 -17.75
N LEU A 244 -13.00 -2.07 -18.00
CA LEU A 244 -13.66 -1.01 -17.26
C LEU A 244 -13.84 -1.38 -15.77
N LEU A 245 -14.38 -2.56 -15.50
CA LEU A 245 -14.74 -2.98 -14.14
C LEU A 245 -13.52 -3.23 -13.24
N PHE A 246 -12.54 -3.99 -13.71
CA PHE A 246 -11.41 -4.44 -12.89
C PHE A 246 -10.15 -3.57 -13.02
N LEU A 247 -9.96 -2.89 -14.16
CA LEU A 247 -8.77 -2.06 -14.39
C LEU A 247 -9.06 -0.55 -14.33
N SER A 248 -10.34 -0.13 -14.35
CA SER A 248 -10.72 1.30 -14.48
C SER A 248 -10.06 1.99 -15.68
N ALA A 249 -9.68 1.23 -16.72
CA ALA A 249 -9.11 1.77 -17.94
C ALA A 249 -10.21 1.89 -19.00
N LYS A 250 -10.24 3.01 -19.73
CA LYS A 250 -11.13 3.18 -20.89
C LYS A 250 -10.60 2.37 -22.07
#